data_AF-A0A146P4E6-F1
#
_entry.id   AF-A0A146P4E6-F1
#
_cell.length_a   1.000
_cell.length_b   1.000
_cell.length_c   1.000
_cell.angle_alpha   90.00
_cell.angle_beta   90.00
_cell.angle_gamma   90.00
#
_symmetry.space_group_name_H-M   'P 1'
#
loop_
_entity.id
_entity.type
_entity.pdbx_description
1 polymer ?
#
loop_
_entity_poly.entity_id
_entity_poly.type
_entity_poly.pdbx_seq_one_letter_code
_entity_poly.pdbx_strand_id
1 'polypeptide(L)'
;MVLGKVKSFIVSYDCFNDSNVPVFSSGDCVSGRVIIEVTGEIRVKSLKIHAKGFAKVRWTESRNAGSNTAYTQNYTEEVEYLNHKDILIGHERDDDNSEEGLTTIHAGRHEYAFSLELPQTPLATSFEGKHGSVRYWVKAELHRPWLLPMKTKKEFTVFEHIDINTPLLLSPQAGTADKTLCCWFCTSGPISLSAKIERKGYTPGESIQIFAEIENCSSRMVVPKAAIYQTQTFYAKGKMKEVKQLVANLRGESLSSGKTETWNGKMLKIPPVSPSILDCSIIRVEYSLMVYVDIPGAINLSLNLPLVIGTIPLHPFGSRTSSVSSQCSMSWLSMGLPERPEAPPNYAEIVTDEQRQGRLYASVVREELDGPLLAYIHEFRFQPPPLYSEIDPNPDHSSCAEERRLDACPSR
;
A
#
# COMPACT_ATOMS: atom_id res chain seq x y z
N MET A 1 -21.18 16.49 20.22
CA MET A 1 -21.78 17.21 21.35
C MET A 1 -20.67 17.80 22.19
N VAL A 2 -20.58 19.12 22.22
CA VAL A 2 -19.62 19.85 23.05
C VAL A 2 -20.36 20.23 24.34
N LEU A 3 -20.16 19.47 25.42
CA LEU A 3 -20.62 19.87 26.76
C LEU A 3 -19.46 20.57 27.49
N GLY A 4 -19.64 21.86 27.75
CA GLY A 4 -18.76 22.68 28.59
C GLY A 4 -17.79 23.59 27.82
N LYS A 5 -16.78 24.13 28.51
CA LYS A 5 -15.83 25.13 27.97
C LYS A 5 -14.92 24.63 26.83
N VAL A 6 -14.91 23.33 26.52
CA VAL A 6 -14.05 22.72 25.47
C VAL A 6 -14.77 22.76 24.13
N LYS A 7 -14.46 23.74 23.27
CA LYS A 7 -15.04 23.91 21.94
C LYS A 7 -14.65 22.79 20.96
N SER A 8 -13.39 22.36 20.97
CA SER A 8 -12.86 21.34 20.07
C SER A 8 -11.90 20.40 20.78
N PHE A 9 -11.94 19.12 20.41
CA PHE A 9 -11.02 18.09 20.89
C PHE A 9 -10.76 17.05 19.78
N ILE A 10 -9.62 17.17 19.11
CA ILE A 10 -9.31 16.39 17.91
C ILE A 10 -7.89 15.83 17.95
N VAL A 11 -7.71 14.67 17.33
CA VAL A 11 -6.39 14.10 17.00
C VAL A 11 -6.13 14.41 15.52
N SER A 12 -4.97 15.00 15.25
CA SER A 12 -4.45 15.26 13.90
C SER A 12 -3.12 14.56 13.74
N TYR A 13 -2.85 14.01 12.55
CA TYR A 13 -1.53 13.47 12.20
C TYR A 13 -0.72 14.56 11.50
N ASP A 14 0.61 14.47 11.58
CA ASP A 14 1.51 15.46 10.95
C ASP A 14 1.78 15.18 9.46
N CYS A 15 0.91 14.42 8.79
CA CYS A 15 1.06 14.04 7.39
C CYS A 15 0.68 15.19 6.41
N PHE A 16 1.44 15.33 5.33
CA PHE A 16 1.34 16.40 4.33
C PHE A 16 0.06 16.42 3.47
N ASN A 17 -0.88 15.50 3.66
CA ASN A 17 -2.06 15.36 2.79
C ASN A 17 -3.36 15.37 3.61
N ASP A 18 -3.94 16.55 3.80
CA ASP A 18 -5.13 16.81 4.64
C ASP A 18 -6.40 16.05 4.19
N SER A 19 -6.41 15.46 3.00
CA SER A 19 -7.61 14.82 2.42
C SER A 19 -7.68 13.29 2.56
N ASN A 20 -6.60 12.60 2.95
CA ASN A 20 -6.57 11.13 3.01
C ASN A 20 -6.22 10.61 4.40
N VAL A 21 -6.75 9.43 4.74
CA VAL A 21 -6.31 8.67 5.93
C VAL A 21 -4.82 8.34 5.75
N PRO A 22 -3.94 8.67 6.71
CA PRO A 22 -2.52 8.42 6.55
C PRO A 22 -2.24 6.92 6.51
N VAL A 23 -1.16 6.59 5.81
CA VAL A 23 -0.75 5.22 5.51
C VAL A 23 0.66 5.01 6.07
N PHE A 24 0.83 3.91 6.80
CA PHE A 24 2.07 3.53 7.46
C PHE A 24 2.37 2.04 7.22
N SER A 25 3.58 1.63 7.57
CA SER A 25 4.09 0.26 7.55
C SER A 25 4.76 -0.09 8.88
N SER A 26 5.06 -1.38 9.10
CA SER A 26 5.87 -1.79 10.26
C SER A 26 7.17 -0.99 10.35
N GLY A 27 7.51 -0.53 11.55
CA GLY A 27 8.68 0.29 11.81
C GLY A 27 8.53 1.79 11.54
N ASP A 28 7.45 2.24 10.91
CA ASP A 28 7.22 3.66 10.68
C ASP A 28 6.92 4.41 11.99
N CYS A 29 7.23 5.71 11.99
CA CYS A 29 6.89 6.61 13.08
C CYS A 29 5.54 7.31 12.81
N VAL A 30 4.57 7.12 13.70
CA VAL A 30 3.27 7.79 13.67
C VAL A 30 3.33 9.02 14.60
N SER A 31 3.46 10.20 14.01
CA SER A 31 3.47 11.48 14.71
C SER A 31 2.21 12.31 14.46
N GLY A 32 1.89 13.17 15.42
CA GLY A 32 0.74 14.04 15.32
C GLY A 32 0.54 14.93 16.54
N ARG A 33 -0.63 15.56 16.62
CA ARG A 33 -1.01 16.48 17.69
C ARG A 33 -2.42 16.22 18.16
N VAL A 34 -2.61 16.35 19.47
CA VAL A 34 -3.92 16.50 20.08
C VAL A 34 -4.22 17.98 20.22
N ILE A 35 -5.27 18.44 19.54
CA ILE A 35 -5.65 19.85 19.51
C ILE A 35 -6.88 20.03 20.42
N ILE A 36 -6.75 20.93 21.39
CA ILE A 36 -7.80 21.31 22.34
C ILE A 36 -8.10 22.78 22.15
N GLU A 37 -9.33 23.12 21.80
CA GLU A 37 -9.81 24.51 21.77
C GLU A 37 -10.77 24.73 22.93
N VAL A 38 -10.50 25.71 23.77
CA VAL A 38 -11.31 26.06 24.95
C VAL A 38 -11.76 27.51 24.90
N THR A 39 -13.02 27.74 25.24
CA THR A 39 -13.66 29.07 25.32
C THR A 39 -13.37 29.80 26.63
N GLY A 40 -12.87 29.09 27.63
CA GLY A 40 -12.55 29.62 28.95
C GLY A 40 -11.66 28.65 29.70
N GLU A 41 -11.09 29.10 30.81
CA GLU A 41 -10.16 28.29 31.61
C GLU A 41 -10.79 26.98 32.10
N ILE A 42 -10.04 25.88 31.93
CA ILE A 42 -10.37 24.55 32.43
C ILE A 42 -9.22 23.96 33.25
N ARG A 43 -9.56 23.12 34.23
CA ARG A 43 -8.59 22.29 34.96
C ARG A 43 -8.60 20.88 34.39
N VAL A 44 -7.42 20.32 34.16
CA VAL A 44 -7.19 19.02 33.52
C VAL A 44 -6.37 18.15 34.47
N LYS A 45 -6.88 16.94 34.76
CA LYS A 45 -6.15 15.93 35.54
C LYS A 45 -5.11 15.24 34.66
N SER A 46 -5.52 14.83 33.46
CA SER A 46 -4.59 14.26 32.49
C SER A 46 -5.11 14.34 31.06
N LEU A 47 -4.16 14.33 30.12
CA LEU A 47 -4.41 14.10 28.70
C LEU A 47 -3.57 12.89 28.31
N LYS A 48 -4.24 11.81 27.89
CA LYS A 48 -3.59 10.55 27.54
C LYS A 48 -3.88 10.21 26.09
N ILE A 49 -2.93 9.59 25.41
CA ILE A 49 -3.16 8.95 24.13
C ILE A 49 -3.06 7.43 24.25
N HIS A 50 -3.82 6.75 23.41
CA HIS A 50 -3.83 5.30 23.29
C HIS A 50 -3.85 4.95 21.81
N ALA A 51 -2.74 4.46 21.29
CA ALA A 51 -2.67 3.87 19.97
C ALA A 51 -2.99 2.37 20.07
N LYS A 52 -3.91 1.90 19.26
CA LYS A 52 -4.28 0.49 19.18
C LYS A 52 -4.37 0.02 17.74
N GLY A 53 -3.97 -1.23 17.53
CA GLY A 53 -4.13 -1.97 16.30
C GLY A 53 -4.61 -3.37 16.62
N PHE A 54 -5.75 -3.79 16.07
CA PHE A 54 -6.26 -5.13 16.30
C PHE A 54 -7.03 -5.66 15.10
N ALA A 55 -6.95 -6.97 14.89
CA ALA A 55 -7.88 -7.72 14.07
C ALA A 55 -9.05 -8.16 14.93
N LYS A 56 -10.27 -8.05 14.41
CA LYS A 56 -11.48 -8.52 15.08
C LYS A 56 -12.35 -9.24 14.07
N VAL A 57 -12.83 -10.43 14.43
CA VAL A 57 -13.82 -11.16 13.64
C VAL A 57 -15.09 -11.40 14.43
N ARG A 58 -16.24 -11.41 13.76
CA ARG A 58 -17.53 -11.71 14.35
C ARG A 58 -18.50 -12.26 13.32
N TRP A 59 -19.13 -13.38 13.63
CA TRP A 59 -20.33 -13.86 12.94
C TRP A 59 -21.23 -14.67 13.87
N THR A 60 -22.45 -14.91 13.42
CA THR A 60 -23.47 -15.64 14.16
C THR A 60 -24.03 -16.76 13.30
N GLU A 61 -24.29 -17.91 13.89
CA GLU A 61 -24.94 -19.04 13.21
C GLU A 61 -26.16 -19.50 14.01
N SER A 62 -27.31 -19.58 13.35
CA SER A 62 -28.51 -20.17 13.94
C SER A 62 -28.40 -21.68 13.89
N ARG A 63 -28.51 -22.34 15.04
CA ARG A 63 -28.53 -23.79 15.16
C ARG A 63 -29.88 -24.26 15.67
N ASN A 64 -30.44 -25.25 15.00
CA ASN A 64 -31.66 -25.93 15.44
C ASN A 64 -31.25 -27.15 16.27
N ALA A 65 -31.62 -27.17 17.54
CA ALA A 65 -31.27 -28.24 18.47
C ALA A 65 -32.40 -29.27 18.64
N GLY A 66 -33.06 -29.66 17.55
CA GLY A 66 -34.28 -30.46 17.62
C GLY A 66 -35.47 -29.64 18.16
N SER A 67 -36.50 -30.34 18.67
CA SER A 67 -37.87 -29.85 18.88
C SER A 67 -37.97 -28.37 19.30
N ASN A 68 -38.21 -27.52 18.30
CA ASN A 68 -38.61 -26.11 18.40
C ASN A 68 -37.68 -25.13 19.15
N THR A 69 -36.42 -25.47 19.42
CA THR A 69 -35.45 -24.51 19.98
C THR A 69 -34.34 -24.19 18.98
N ALA A 70 -34.41 -22.98 18.42
CA ALA A 70 -33.31 -22.39 17.67
C ALA A 70 -32.48 -21.52 18.62
N TYR A 71 -31.19 -21.77 18.73
CA TYR A 71 -30.27 -20.88 19.44
C TYR A 71 -29.25 -20.29 18.47
N THR A 72 -28.82 -19.05 18.73
CA THR A 72 -27.81 -18.36 17.93
C THR A 72 -26.46 -18.52 18.58
N GLN A 73 -25.54 -19.19 17.89
CA GLN A 73 -24.16 -19.32 18.33
C GLN A 73 -23.34 -18.14 17.82
N ASN A 74 -22.67 -17.44 18.75
CA ASN A 74 -21.84 -16.27 18.46
C ASN A 74 -20.35 -16.65 18.42
N TYR A 75 -19.73 -16.38 17.28
CA TYR A 75 -18.30 -16.54 17.04
C TYR A 75 -17.65 -15.16 17.04
N THR A 76 -16.64 -14.98 17.87
CA THR A 76 -15.91 -13.71 17.99
C THR A 76 -14.49 -14.05 18.46
N GLU A 77 -13.50 -13.41 17.84
CA GLU A 77 -12.08 -13.50 18.17
C GLU A 77 -11.47 -12.12 17.94
N GLU A 78 -10.45 -11.76 18.73
CA GLU A 78 -9.75 -10.48 18.63
C GLU A 78 -8.26 -10.71 18.88
N VAL A 79 -7.42 -10.12 18.04
CA VAL A 79 -5.96 -10.25 18.10
C VAL A 79 -5.36 -8.86 18.06
N GLU A 80 -4.58 -8.52 19.08
CA GLU A 80 -3.92 -7.22 19.23
C GLU A 80 -2.54 -7.25 18.55
N TYR A 81 -2.26 -6.26 17.72
CA TYR A 81 -0.99 -6.05 17.00
C TYR A 81 -0.24 -4.82 17.50
N LEU A 82 -0.96 -3.83 18.02
CA LEU A 82 -0.40 -2.59 18.57
C LEU A 82 -1.19 -2.19 19.81
N ASN A 83 -0.46 -1.83 20.87
CA ASN A 83 -1.02 -1.29 22.09
C ASN A 83 0.02 -0.39 22.76
N HIS A 84 -0.07 0.90 22.46
CA HIS A 84 0.86 1.90 22.95
C HIS A 84 0.07 3.00 23.67
N LYS A 85 0.52 3.38 24.86
CA LYS A 85 -0.12 4.43 25.67
C LYS A 85 0.93 5.46 26.04
N ASP A 86 0.54 6.71 26.01
CA ASP A 86 1.39 7.82 26.40
C ASP A 86 0.57 8.91 27.10
N ILE A 87 1.23 9.73 27.92
CA ILE A 87 0.61 10.79 28.72
C ILE A 87 1.20 12.13 28.29
N LEU A 88 0.35 12.98 27.71
CA LEU A 88 0.73 14.30 27.22
C LEU A 88 0.61 15.39 28.30
N ILE A 89 -0.30 15.20 29.27
CA ILE A 89 -0.48 16.08 30.43
C ILE A 89 -0.77 15.22 31.66
N GLY A 90 -0.15 15.58 32.79
CA GLY A 90 -0.29 14.90 34.08
C GLY A 90 0.77 13.81 34.29
N HIS A 91 0.63 13.05 35.36
CA HIS A 91 1.52 11.93 35.71
C HIS A 91 0.73 10.62 35.85
N GLU A 92 1.43 9.48 35.77
CA GLU A 92 0.82 8.16 35.95
C GLU A 92 0.28 7.89 37.36
N ARG A 93 0.70 8.66 38.37
CA ARG A 93 0.35 8.41 39.76
C ARG A 93 -1.13 8.73 40.01
N ASP A 94 -1.90 7.69 40.36
CA ASP A 94 -3.28 7.77 40.84
C ASP A 94 -3.33 8.27 42.30
N ASP A 95 -2.70 9.41 42.61
CA ASP A 95 -3.07 10.12 43.83
C ASP A 95 -4.37 10.86 43.56
N ASP A 96 -5.48 10.16 43.83
CA ASP A 96 -6.85 10.64 43.58
C ASP A 96 -7.26 11.88 44.40
N ASN A 97 -6.36 12.41 45.25
CA ASN A 97 -6.68 13.41 46.26
C ASN A 97 -5.74 14.63 46.35
N SER A 98 -4.75 14.80 45.47
CA SER A 98 -3.92 16.01 45.49
C SER A 98 -4.36 17.03 44.44
N GLU A 99 -4.85 18.19 44.91
CA GLU A 99 -5.06 19.38 44.08
C GLU A 99 -3.75 19.86 43.40
N GLU A 100 -2.60 19.34 43.83
CA GLU A 100 -1.24 19.62 43.35
C GLU A 100 -0.92 19.03 41.97
N GLY A 101 -1.76 18.12 41.44
CA GLY A 101 -1.53 17.46 40.14
C GLY A 101 -2.31 18.03 38.95
N LEU A 102 -3.11 19.09 39.13
CA LEU A 102 -3.99 19.60 38.08
C LEU A 102 -3.31 20.65 37.22
N THR A 103 -3.36 20.46 35.91
CA THR A 103 -2.89 21.44 34.93
C THR A 103 -4.03 22.35 34.50
N THR A 104 -3.82 23.65 34.53
CA THR A 104 -4.77 24.65 34.04
C THR A 104 -4.52 24.95 32.57
N ILE A 105 -5.56 24.85 31.74
CA ILE A 105 -5.54 25.26 30.33
C ILE A 105 -6.40 26.50 30.17
N HIS A 106 -5.78 27.62 29.78
CA HIS A 106 -6.46 28.90 29.57
C HIS A 106 -7.25 28.92 28.25
N ALA A 107 -8.13 29.92 28.07
CA ALA A 107 -8.88 30.11 26.84
C ALA A 107 -7.95 30.18 25.61
N GLY A 108 -8.36 29.55 24.51
CA GLY A 108 -7.58 29.49 23.27
C GLY A 108 -7.40 28.08 22.72
N ARG A 109 -6.48 27.94 21.77
CA ARG A 109 -6.15 26.70 21.07
C ARG A 109 -4.80 26.19 21.54
N HIS A 110 -4.77 24.95 22.02
CA HIS A 110 -3.60 24.28 22.58
C HIS A 110 -3.31 23.02 21.79
N GLU A 111 -2.03 22.77 21.51
CA GLU A 111 -1.56 21.61 20.75
C GLU A 111 -0.59 20.79 21.61
N TYR A 112 -0.82 19.49 21.69
CA TYR A 112 0.06 18.56 22.39
C TYR A 112 0.56 17.52 21.39
N ALA A 113 1.86 17.57 21.07
CA ALA A 113 2.47 16.65 20.13
C ALA A 113 2.58 15.24 20.73
N PHE A 114 2.46 14.23 19.87
CA PHE A 114 2.76 12.84 20.18
C PHE A 114 3.55 12.21 19.04
N SER A 115 4.35 11.21 19.37
CA SER A 115 5.10 10.41 18.42
C SER A 115 5.24 9.00 18.94
N LEU A 116 4.95 8.00 18.11
CA LEU A 116 5.10 6.59 18.46
C LEU A 116 5.68 5.81 17.29
N GLU A 117 6.59 4.89 17.57
CA GLU A 117 7.12 3.98 16.56
C GLU A 117 6.26 2.72 16.49
N LEU A 118 5.89 2.33 15.28
CA LEU A 118 5.22 1.07 15.03
C LEU A 118 6.21 -0.08 15.23
N PRO A 119 5.75 -1.23 15.76
CA PRO A 119 6.60 -2.40 15.92
C PRO A 119 7.32 -2.79 14.62
N GLN A 120 8.57 -3.23 14.76
CA GLN A 120 9.37 -3.76 13.65
C GLN A 120 8.88 -5.14 13.19
N THR A 121 8.09 -5.83 14.02
CA THR A 121 7.43 -7.08 13.64
C THR A 121 6.35 -6.81 12.58
N PRO A 122 6.09 -7.77 11.67
CA PRO A 122 5.02 -7.63 10.70
C PRO A 122 3.68 -7.31 11.36
N LEU A 123 3.09 -6.17 10.97
CA LEU A 123 1.76 -5.75 11.38
C LEU A 123 0.75 -6.26 10.36
N ALA A 124 -0.40 -6.75 10.83
CA ALA A 124 -1.46 -7.16 9.93
C ALA A 124 -1.94 -5.97 9.09
N THR A 125 -2.02 -6.16 7.77
CA THR A 125 -2.55 -5.15 6.85
C THR A 125 -3.98 -4.76 7.22
N SER A 126 -4.27 -3.45 7.21
CA SER A 126 -5.59 -2.90 7.46
C SER A 126 -6.61 -3.40 6.44
N PHE A 127 -7.77 -3.82 6.93
CA PHE A 127 -8.74 -4.55 6.13
C PHE A 127 -10.15 -4.40 6.66
N GLU A 128 -11.13 -4.36 5.75
CA GLU A 128 -12.55 -4.36 6.06
C GLU A 128 -13.24 -5.47 5.26
N GLY A 129 -13.79 -6.46 5.98
CA GLY A 129 -14.53 -7.57 5.41
C GLY A 129 -15.89 -7.76 6.08
N LYS A 130 -16.70 -8.64 5.51
CA LYS A 130 -18.08 -8.87 5.99
C LYS A 130 -18.16 -9.36 7.44
N HIS A 131 -17.20 -10.18 7.85
CA HIS A 131 -17.19 -10.85 9.16
C HIS A 131 -15.97 -10.48 10.01
N GLY A 132 -15.21 -9.47 9.62
CA GLY A 132 -14.05 -9.03 10.39
C GLY A 132 -13.30 -7.88 9.74
N SER A 133 -12.45 -7.25 10.55
CA SER A 133 -11.68 -6.07 10.16
C SER A 133 -10.33 -6.05 10.89
N VAL A 134 -9.34 -5.42 10.29
CA VAL A 134 -8.07 -5.04 10.92
C VAL A 134 -8.00 -3.51 10.94
N ARG A 135 -7.98 -2.91 12.14
CA ARG A 135 -8.06 -1.45 12.29
C ARG A 135 -6.98 -0.92 13.23
N TYR A 136 -6.42 0.22 12.84
CA TYR A 136 -5.45 0.97 13.63
C TYR A 136 -5.94 2.39 13.90
N TRP A 137 -5.66 2.90 15.10
CA TRP A 137 -6.10 4.23 15.49
C TRP A 137 -5.30 4.79 16.66
N VAL A 138 -5.33 6.11 16.79
CA VAL A 138 -4.92 6.86 17.98
C VAL A 138 -6.17 7.47 18.61
N LYS A 139 -6.33 7.27 19.92
CA LYS A 139 -7.41 7.85 20.73
C LYS A 139 -6.80 8.74 21.78
N ALA A 140 -7.27 9.98 21.88
CA ALA A 140 -6.95 10.86 22.98
C ALA A 140 -8.09 10.85 24.02
N GLU A 141 -7.74 10.82 25.30
CA GLU A 141 -8.65 10.90 26.44
C GLU A 141 -8.26 12.08 27.34
N LEU A 142 -9.17 13.04 27.47
CA LEU A 142 -9.01 14.22 28.32
C LEU A 142 -9.81 14.03 29.61
N HIS A 143 -9.10 13.89 30.73
CA HIS A 143 -9.67 13.74 32.06
C HIS A 143 -9.72 15.09 32.77
N ARG A 144 -10.92 15.48 33.20
CA ARG A 144 -11.16 16.69 33.99
C ARG A 144 -11.77 16.32 35.33
N PRO A 145 -11.52 17.09 36.40
CA PRO A 145 -12.09 16.82 37.71
C PRO A 145 -13.62 16.78 37.66
N TRP A 146 -14.21 15.83 38.39
CA TRP A 146 -15.66 15.70 38.56
C TRP A 146 -16.46 15.51 37.26
N LEU A 147 -15.79 15.25 36.14
CA LEU A 147 -16.39 15.10 34.82
C LEU A 147 -15.94 13.79 34.17
N LEU A 148 -16.82 13.22 33.34
CA LEU A 148 -16.47 12.05 32.55
C LEU A 148 -15.36 12.39 31.52
N PRO A 149 -14.44 11.45 31.23
CA PRO A 149 -13.38 11.69 30.27
C PRO A 149 -13.94 11.98 28.88
N MET A 150 -13.48 13.05 28.26
CA MET A 150 -13.77 13.31 26.84
C MET A 150 -12.84 12.46 25.99
N LYS A 151 -13.35 11.86 24.92
CA LYS A 151 -12.59 10.95 24.05
C LYS A 151 -12.74 11.38 22.60
N THR A 152 -11.64 11.32 21.86
CA THR A 152 -11.63 11.50 20.41
C THR A 152 -10.71 10.45 19.80
N LYS A 153 -11.05 9.93 18.62
CA LYS A 153 -10.32 8.85 17.96
C LYS A 153 -10.11 9.21 16.49
N LYS A 154 -8.90 8.98 15.99
CA LYS A 154 -8.55 9.11 14.58
C LYS A 154 -7.93 7.80 14.10
N GLU A 155 -8.32 7.34 12.92
CA GLU A 155 -7.84 6.08 12.33
C GLU A 155 -6.68 6.36 11.37
N PHE A 156 -5.79 5.38 11.24
CA PHE A 156 -4.73 5.34 10.24
C PHE A 156 -4.69 3.96 9.60
N THR A 157 -4.12 3.88 8.40
CA THR A 157 -4.00 2.63 7.64
C THR A 157 -2.59 2.08 7.80
N VAL A 158 -2.49 0.78 7.98
CA VAL A 158 -1.22 0.03 7.95
C VAL A 158 -1.22 -0.93 6.78
N PHE A 159 -0.16 -0.95 5.97
CA PHE A 159 0.07 -1.98 4.95
C PHE A 159 1.33 -2.78 5.26
N GLU A 160 1.24 -4.08 5.01
CA GLU A 160 2.40 -4.95 4.95
C GLU A 160 3.00 -4.89 3.54
N HIS A 161 4.33 -4.80 3.46
CA HIS A 161 5.03 -4.82 2.19
C HIS A 161 5.17 -6.27 1.69
N ILE A 162 4.49 -6.59 0.59
CA ILE A 162 4.56 -7.89 -0.06
C ILE A 162 5.32 -7.71 -1.37
N ASP A 163 6.56 -8.21 -1.37
CA ASP A 163 7.43 -8.21 -2.55
C ASP A 163 7.13 -9.40 -3.47
N ILE A 164 6.58 -9.09 -4.65
CA ILE A 164 6.27 -10.12 -5.65
C ILE A 164 7.51 -10.62 -6.41
N ASN A 165 8.66 -9.96 -6.24
CA ASN A 165 9.92 -10.32 -6.88
C ASN A 165 10.61 -11.52 -6.22
N THR A 166 9.99 -12.14 -5.22
CA THR A 166 10.52 -13.36 -4.59
C THR A 166 10.44 -14.57 -5.54
N PRO A 167 11.43 -15.50 -5.50
CA PRO A 167 11.45 -16.65 -6.41
C PRO A 167 10.18 -17.51 -6.40
N LEU A 168 9.55 -17.65 -5.22
CA LEU A 168 8.28 -18.37 -5.07
C LEU A 168 7.14 -17.69 -5.85
N LEU A 169 7.07 -16.35 -5.80
CA LEU A 169 6.02 -15.59 -6.45
C LEU A 169 6.27 -15.37 -7.95
N LEU A 170 7.53 -15.43 -8.39
CA LEU A 170 7.91 -15.42 -9.81
C LEU A 170 7.76 -16.77 -10.51
N SER A 171 7.58 -17.86 -9.76
CA SER A 171 7.46 -19.20 -10.35
C SER A 171 6.19 -19.35 -11.20
N PRO A 172 6.30 -19.95 -12.40
CA PRO A 172 5.14 -20.21 -13.25
C PRO A 172 4.23 -21.25 -12.62
N GLN A 173 2.94 -21.12 -12.89
CA GLN A 173 1.94 -22.08 -12.45
C GLN A 173 1.25 -22.69 -13.67
N ALA A 174 1.00 -23.99 -13.63
CA ALA A 174 0.27 -24.70 -14.65
C ALA A 174 -0.55 -25.82 -14.03
N GLY A 175 -1.61 -26.23 -14.72
CA GLY A 175 -2.39 -27.40 -14.34
C GLY A 175 -3.26 -27.89 -15.48
N THR A 176 -3.74 -29.10 -15.32
CA THR A 176 -4.61 -29.79 -16.27
C THR A 176 -5.79 -30.42 -15.54
N ALA A 177 -6.94 -30.44 -16.18
CA ALA A 177 -8.13 -31.12 -15.69
C ALA A 177 -8.93 -31.64 -16.87
N ASP A 178 -9.53 -32.81 -16.73
CA ASP A 178 -10.41 -33.39 -17.74
C ASP A 178 -11.68 -33.96 -17.10
N LYS A 179 -12.72 -34.11 -17.91
CA LYS A 179 -13.99 -34.68 -17.47
C LYS A 179 -14.74 -35.34 -18.62
N THR A 180 -15.19 -36.57 -18.38
CA THR A 180 -16.09 -37.29 -19.28
C THR A 180 -17.54 -37.20 -18.80
N LEU A 181 -18.46 -36.86 -19.70
CA LEU A 181 -19.89 -36.82 -19.40
C LEU A 181 -20.49 -38.21 -19.61
N CYS A 182 -20.79 -38.93 -18.53
CA CYS A 182 -21.39 -40.26 -18.62
C CYS A 182 -22.93 -40.20 -18.68
N CYS A 183 -23.53 -40.92 -19.63
CA CYS A 183 -24.96 -41.24 -19.66
C CYS A 183 -25.13 -42.72 -20.09
N TRP A 184 -26.18 -43.38 -19.59
CA TRP A 184 -26.44 -44.83 -19.67
C TRP A 184 -26.41 -45.42 -21.11
N PHE A 185 -26.53 -44.60 -22.16
CA PHE A 185 -26.50 -45.06 -23.57
C PHE A 185 -25.62 -44.21 -24.50
N CYS A 186 -24.70 -43.38 -23.99
CA CYS A 186 -23.90 -42.48 -24.85
C CYS A 186 -22.40 -42.55 -24.55
N THR A 187 -21.61 -42.80 -25.61
CA THR A 187 -20.15 -42.57 -25.62
C THR A 187 -19.88 -41.08 -25.87
N SER A 188 -19.76 -40.29 -24.79
CA SER A 188 -19.23 -38.92 -24.89
C SER A 188 -17.71 -38.95 -24.74
N GLY A 189 -16.99 -38.22 -25.59
CA GLY A 189 -15.57 -37.94 -25.35
C GLY A 189 -15.38 -36.95 -24.18
N PRO A 190 -14.15 -36.83 -23.67
CA PRO A 190 -13.81 -35.94 -22.57
C PRO A 190 -13.85 -34.46 -22.98
N ILE A 191 -14.03 -33.59 -22.00
CA ILE A 191 -13.69 -32.17 -22.10
C ILE A 191 -12.38 -32.02 -21.33
N SER A 192 -11.35 -31.50 -21.99
CA SER A 192 -10.01 -31.32 -21.41
C SER A 192 -9.68 -29.83 -21.31
N LEU A 193 -9.01 -29.45 -20.23
CA LEU A 193 -8.58 -28.08 -19.94
C LEU A 193 -7.14 -28.13 -19.44
N SER A 194 -6.24 -27.43 -20.13
CA SER A 194 -4.91 -27.07 -19.60
C SER A 194 -4.84 -25.55 -19.45
N ALA A 195 -4.21 -25.07 -18.38
CA ALA A 195 -3.92 -23.64 -18.26
C ALA A 195 -2.61 -23.39 -17.53
N LYS A 196 -1.96 -22.29 -17.90
CA LYS A 196 -0.67 -21.81 -17.39
C LYS A 196 -0.67 -20.29 -17.27
N ILE A 197 0.00 -19.80 -16.24
CA ILE A 197 0.37 -18.40 -16.04
C ILE A 197 1.87 -18.31 -15.72
N GLU A 198 2.48 -17.16 -16.05
CA GLU A 198 3.92 -16.98 -15.97
C GLU A 198 4.45 -16.87 -14.54
N ARG A 199 3.62 -16.36 -13.63
CA ARG A 199 3.97 -16.13 -12.22
C ARG A 199 2.75 -16.19 -11.30
N LYS A 200 3.00 -16.24 -9.99
CA LYS A 200 1.98 -16.29 -8.91
C LYS A 200 1.68 -14.92 -8.30
N GLY A 201 2.68 -14.07 -8.16
CA GLY A 201 2.54 -12.72 -7.57
C GLY A 201 2.19 -11.68 -8.62
N TYR A 202 1.28 -10.76 -8.33
CA TYR A 202 0.87 -9.61 -9.16
C TYR A 202 0.59 -8.37 -8.30
N THR A 203 0.54 -7.18 -8.88
CA THR A 203 0.03 -5.97 -8.20
C THR A 203 -1.31 -5.52 -8.79
N PRO A 204 -2.14 -4.77 -8.02
CA PRO A 204 -3.36 -4.17 -8.57
C PRO A 204 -3.08 -3.30 -9.79
N GLY A 205 -3.90 -3.42 -10.83
CA GLY A 205 -3.74 -2.70 -12.11
C GLY A 205 -2.99 -3.48 -13.18
N GLU A 206 -2.19 -4.49 -12.82
CA GLU A 206 -1.55 -5.40 -13.77
C GLU A 206 -2.56 -6.30 -14.50
N SER A 207 -2.12 -6.98 -15.55
CA SER A 207 -2.92 -7.97 -16.27
C SER A 207 -2.23 -9.33 -16.27
N ILE A 208 -3.00 -10.37 -15.99
CA ILE A 208 -2.54 -11.75 -16.02
C ILE A 208 -2.61 -12.26 -17.46
N GLN A 209 -1.49 -12.76 -17.98
CA GLN A 209 -1.44 -13.48 -19.25
C GLN A 209 -1.81 -14.94 -19.02
N ILE A 210 -2.95 -15.36 -19.58
CA ILE A 210 -3.47 -16.72 -19.44
C ILE A 210 -3.17 -17.50 -20.72
N PHE A 211 -2.40 -18.57 -20.58
CA PHE A 211 -2.18 -19.55 -21.64
C PHE A 211 -3.06 -20.76 -21.35
N ALA A 212 -3.99 -21.11 -22.23
CA ALA A 212 -4.89 -22.23 -21.99
C ALA A 212 -5.23 -22.98 -23.27
N GLU A 213 -5.45 -24.29 -23.16
CA GLU A 213 -5.95 -25.13 -24.24
C GLU A 213 -7.16 -25.89 -23.74
N ILE A 214 -8.28 -25.74 -24.45
CA ILE A 214 -9.55 -26.36 -24.12
C ILE A 214 -9.98 -27.21 -25.29
N GLU A 215 -10.09 -28.51 -25.07
CA GLU A 215 -10.53 -29.47 -26.07
C GLU A 215 -11.90 -30.02 -25.67
N ASN A 216 -12.87 -29.94 -26.58
CA ASN A 216 -14.22 -30.42 -26.34
C ASN A 216 -14.53 -31.64 -27.22
N CYS A 217 -14.22 -32.84 -26.72
CA CYS A 217 -14.62 -34.10 -27.37
C CYS A 217 -16.02 -34.57 -26.93
N SER A 218 -16.76 -33.75 -26.19
CA SER A 218 -18.16 -34.05 -25.83
C SER A 218 -19.13 -33.65 -26.94
N SER A 219 -20.38 -34.10 -26.82
CA SER A 219 -21.47 -33.68 -27.73
C SER A 219 -22.06 -32.31 -27.42
N ARG A 220 -21.67 -31.66 -26.31
CA ARG A 220 -22.26 -30.40 -25.85
C ARG A 220 -21.51 -29.20 -26.41
N MET A 221 -22.22 -28.08 -26.60
CA MET A 221 -21.58 -26.77 -26.77
C MET A 221 -21.17 -26.24 -25.41
N VAL A 222 -19.90 -25.90 -25.23
CA VAL A 222 -19.33 -25.44 -23.96
C VAL A 222 -18.77 -24.04 -24.07
N VAL A 223 -18.55 -23.34 -22.95
CA VAL A 223 -18.00 -21.98 -22.96
C VAL A 223 -16.86 -21.87 -21.94
N PRO A 224 -15.60 -21.71 -22.38
CA PRO A 224 -14.49 -21.45 -21.47
C PRO A 224 -14.56 -20.03 -20.91
N LYS A 225 -14.18 -19.89 -19.65
CA LYS A 225 -14.22 -18.66 -18.86
C LYS A 225 -13.01 -18.63 -17.93
N ALA A 226 -12.59 -17.44 -17.53
CA ALA A 226 -11.63 -17.26 -16.46
C ALA A 226 -12.12 -16.18 -15.50
N ALA A 227 -11.81 -16.35 -14.21
CA ALA A 227 -12.23 -15.43 -13.18
C ALA A 227 -11.19 -15.34 -12.06
N ILE A 228 -10.94 -14.13 -11.58
CA ILE A 228 -10.20 -13.89 -10.34
C ILE A 228 -11.22 -13.90 -9.21
N TYR A 229 -10.98 -14.74 -8.21
CA TYR A 229 -11.74 -14.75 -6.97
C TYR A 229 -10.87 -14.31 -5.81
N GLN A 230 -11.43 -13.46 -4.95
CA GLN A 230 -10.91 -13.18 -3.62
C GLN A 230 -11.64 -14.07 -2.62
N THR A 231 -10.90 -14.82 -1.81
CA THR A 231 -11.43 -15.63 -0.71
C THR A 231 -11.02 -14.98 0.60
N GLN A 232 -12.02 -14.57 1.39
CA GLN A 232 -11.84 -14.02 2.72
C GLN A 232 -12.20 -15.09 3.75
N THR A 233 -11.24 -15.47 4.59
CA THR A 233 -11.41 -16.52 5.59
C THR A 233 -11.26 -15.95 6.98
N PHE A 234 -12.26 -16.14 7.83
CA PHE A 234 -12.32 -15.63 9.19
C PHE A 234 -12.30 -16.80 10.19
N TYR A 235 -11.47 -16.73 11.22
CA TYR A 235 -11.30 -17.80 12.22
C TYR A 235 -11.66 -17.31 13.62
N ALA A 236 -12.50 -18.08 14.34
CA ALA A 236 -12.86 -17.79 15.72
C ALA A 236 -13.29 -19.08 16.43
N LYS A 237 -12.80 -19.28 17.66
CA LYS A 237 -13.16 -20.44 18.50
C LYS A 237 -13.07 -21.80 17.76
N GLY A 238 -12.04 -21.99 16.94
CA GLY A 238 -11.83 -23.21 16.15
C GLY A 238 -12.82 -23.44 14.99
N LYS A 239 -13.64 -22.45 14.65
CA LYS A 239 -14.50 -22.45 13.46
C LYS A 239 -14.00 -21.44 12.45
N MET A 240 -14.31 -21.69 11.18
CA MET A 240 -13.98 -20.80 10.08
C MET A 240 -15.24 -20.40 9.32
N LYS A 241 -15.26 -19.15 8.83
CA LYS A 241 -16.26 -18.64 7.90
C LYS A 241 -15.55 -18.14 6.66
N GLU A 242 -15.98 -18.61 5.50
CA GLU A 242 -15.41 -18.21 4.22
C GLU A 242 -16.41 -17.35 3.44
N VAL A 243 -15.90 -16.28 2.81
CA VAL A 243 -16.64 -15.45 1.87
C VAL A 243 -15.82 -15.37 0.59
N LYS A 244 -16.40 -15.82 -0.52
CA LYS A 244 -15.77 -15.77 -1.84
C LYS A 244 -16.42 -14.68 -2.68
N GLN A 245 -15.60 -13.79 -3.22
CA GLN A 245 -16.01 -12.65 -4.03
C GLN A 245 -15.40 -12.74 -5.43
N LEU A 246 -16.22 -12.50 -6.46
CA LEU A 246 -15.74 -12.34 -7.82
C LEU A 246 -15.08 -10.95 -7.97
N VAL A 247 -13.84 -10.93 -8.45
CA VAL A 247 -13.05 -9.69 -8.61
C VAL A 247 -13.05 -9.24 -10.06
N ALA A 248 -12.73 -10.15 -10.98
CA ALA A 248 -12.69 -9.90 -12.41
C ALA A 248 -13.02 -11.20 -13.15
N ASN A 249 -13.57 -11.10 -14.35
CA ASN A 249 -13.78 -12.26 -15.21
C ASN A 249 -13.56 -11.92 -16.68
N LEU A 250 -13.39 -12.98 -17.47
CA LEU A 250 -13.47 -12.95 -18.91
C LEU A 250 -14.22 -14.18 -19.42
N ARG A 251 -14.74 -14.05 -20.63
CA ARG A 251 -15.48 -15.11 -21.33
C ARG A 251 -14.78 -15.41 -22.67
N GLY A 252 -14.61 -16.69 -22.95
CA GLY A 252 -14.15 -17.22 -24.24
C GLY A 252 -15.29 -17.34 -25.26
N GLU A 253 -14.95 -17.83 -26.44
CA GLU A 253 -15.95 -18.10 -27.47
C GLU A 253 -16.70 -19.41 -27.16
N SER A 254 -17.86 -19.62 -27.78
CA SER A 254 -18.58 -20.87 -27.55
C SER A 254 -17.96 -21.98 -28.38
N LEU A 255 -17.59 -23.08 -27.74
CA LEU A 255 -16.86 -24.18 -28.35
C LEU A 255 -17.81 -25.34 -28.68
N SER A 256 -17.96 -25.62 -29.97
CA SER A 256 -18.76 -26.75 -30.46
C SER A 256 -18.09 -28.10 -30.16
N SER A 257 -18.85 -29.19 -30.32
CA SER A 257 -18.32 -30.56 -30.25
C SER A 257 -17.18 -30.78 -31.25
N GLY A 258 -16.14 -31.49 -30.81
CA GLY A 258 -14.96 -31.87 -31.60
C GLY A 258 -13.98 -30.72 -31.89
N LYS A 259 -14.13 -29.57 -31.23
CA LYS A 259 -13.27 -28.39 -31.45
C LYS A 259 -12.35 -28.13 -30.25
N THR A 260 -11.28 -27.41 -30.54
CA THR A 260 -10.30 -26.92 -29.56
C THR A 260 -10.24 -25.39 -29.61
N GLU A 261 -10.17 -24.75 -28.44
CA GLU A 261 -9.87 -23.33 -28.28
C GLU A 261 -8.53 -23.16 -27.57
N THR A 262 -7.69 -22.27 -28.10
CA THR A 262 -6.38 -21.95 -27.51
C THR A 262 -6.33 -20.47 -27.14
N TRP A 263 -6.00 -20.18 -25.89
CA TRP A 263 -5.66 -18.85 -25.42
C TRP A 263 -4.15 -18.70 -25.40
N ASN A 264 -3.62 -17.79 -26.23
CA ASN A 264 -2.19 -17.48 -26.32
C ASN A 264 -1.93 -16.14 -25.63
N GLY A 265 -1.89 -16.15 -24.28
CA GLY A 265 -1.68 -14.93 -23.50
C GLY A 265 -2.92 -14.05 -23.39
N LYS A 266 -4.09 -14.65 -23.19
CA LYS A 266 -5.35 -13.91 -23.04
C LYS A 266 -5.30 -13.09 -21.74
N MET A 267 -5.51 -11.78 -21.86
CA MET A 267 -5.29 -10.82 -20.78
C MET A 267 -6.49 -10.71 -19.84
N LEU A 268 -6.27 -10.83 -18.53
CA LEU A 268 -7.25 -10.55 -17.49
C LEU A 268 -6.72 -9.46 -16.55
N LYS A 269 -7.31 -8.27 -16.60
CA LYS A 269 -6.89 -7.12 -15.80
C LYS A 269 -7.32 -7.26 -14.34
N ILE A 270 -6.41 -6.98 -13.43
CA ILE A 270 -6.65 -6.93 -11.98
C ILE A 270 -7.14 -5.50 -11.65
N PRO A 271 -8.38 -5.33 -11.13
CA PRO A 271 -8.86 -4.02 -10.72
C PRO A 271 -8.14 -3.55 -9.43
N PRO A 272 -8.31 -2.28 -9.02
CA PRO A 272 -7.87 -1.83 -7.71
C PRO A 272 -8.52 -2.69 -6.60
N VAL A 273 -7.72 -3.49 -5.91
CA VAL A 273 -8.14 -4.38 -4.81
C VAL A 273 -7.12 -4.31 -3.68
N SER A 274 -7.53 -4.74 -2.49
CA SER A 274 -6.62 -4.85 -1.35
C SER A 274 -5.53 -5.89 -1.62
N PRO A 275 -4.33 -5.73 -1.07
CA PRO A 275 -3.31 -6.78 -1.14
C PRO A 275 -3.80 -8.05 -0.42
N SER A 276 -3.08 -9.15 -0.65
CA SER A 276 -3.22 -10.38 0.12
C SER A 276 -2.91 -10.13 1.60
N ILE A 277 -3.60 -10.85 2.48
CA ILE A 277 -3.32 -10.83 3.93
C ILE A 277 -2.85 -12.21 4.32
N LEU A 278 -1.55 -12.32 4.58
CA LEU A 278 -0.86 -13.57 4.92
C LEU A 278 -0.57 -13.64 6.42
N ASP A 279 -0.11 -12.52 7.00
CA ASP A 279 0.29 -12.42 8.41
C ASP A 279 -0.85 -11.90 9.29
N CYS A 280 -1.96 -12.64 9.32
CA CYS A 280 -3.00 -12.49 10.33
C CYS A 280 -3.56 -13.84 10.78
N SER A 281 -3.65 -14.03 12.11
CA SER A 281 -4.03 -15.32 12.69
C SER A 281 -5.53 -15.62 12.59
N ILE A 282 -6.37 -14.58 12.47
CA ILE A 282 -7.83 -14.71 12.48
C ILE A 282 -8.50 -14.27 11.17
N ILE A 283 -7.77 -13.63 10.25
CA ILE A 283 -8.27 -13.17 8.96
C ILE A 283 -7.25 -13.56 7.89
N ARG A 284 -7.71 -14.15 6.78
CA ARG A 284 -6.90 -14.37 5.58
C ARG A 284 -7.61 -13.81 4.36
N VAL A 285 -6.84 -13.20 3.46
CA VAL A 285 -7.33 -12.71 2.18
C VAL A 285 -6.45 -13.29 1.08
N GLU A 286 -7.01 -14.25 0.35
CA GLU A 286 -6.31 -15.03 -0.66
C GLU A 286 -6.95 -14.78 -2.03
N TYR A 287 -6.16 -14.89 -3.09
CA TYR A 287 -6.65 -14.74 -4.46
C TYR A 287 -6.40 -16.01 -5.25
N SER A 288 -7.26 -16.26 -6.24
CA SER A 288 -7.09 -17.37 -7.18
C SER A 288 -7.58 -16.99 -8.57
N LEU A 289 -6.87 -17.44 -9.59
CA LEU A 289 -7.34 -17.50 -10.96
C LEU A 289 -8.04 -18.85 -11.17
N MET A 290 -9.35 -18.81 -11.40
CA MET A 290 -10.13 -19.96 -11.81
C MET A 290 -10.31 -19.95 -13.33
N VAL A 291 -9.73 -20.92 -14.04
CA VAL A 291 -10.04 -21.18 -15.45
C VAL A 291 -11.03 -22.33 -15.49
N TYR A 292 -12.17 -22.16 -16.15
CA TYR A 292 -13.23 -23.16 -16.14
C TYR A 292 -14.04 -23.18 -17.43
N VAL A 293 -14.62 -24.35 -17.72
CA VAL A 293 -15.49 -24.59 -18.86
C VAL A 293 -16.91 -24.75 -18.34
N ASP A 294 -17.78 -23.86 -18.79
CA ASP A 294 -19.22 -23.89 -18.51
C ASP A 294 -19.88 -24.97 -19.37
N ILE A 295 -20.45 -25.99 -18.72
CA ILE A 295 -21.01 -27.16 -19.39
C ILE A 295 -22.52 -27.20 -19.13
N PRO A 296 -23.36 -26.87 -20.13
CA PRO A 296 -24.81 -26.87 -19.96
C PRO A 296 -25.31 -28.21 -19.43
N GLY A 297 -26.06 -28.22 -18.32
CA GLY A 297 -26.63 -29.43 -17.72
C GLY A 297 -25.62 -30.38 -17.08
N ALA A 298 -24.43 -29.91 -16.70
CA ALA A 298 -23.46 -30.65 -15.90
C ALA A 298 -22.69 -29.71 -14.96
N ILE A 299 -21.98 -30.28 -13.99
CA ILE A 299 -21.02 -29.52 -13.18
C ILE A 299 -19.87 -29.07 -14.08
N ASN A 300 -19.46 -27.82 -13.95
CA ASN A 300 -18.36 -27.24 -14.73
C ASN A 300 -17.03 -27.95 -14.49
N LEU A 301 -16.18 -27.97 -15.51
CA LEU A 301 -14.78 -28.38 -15.38
C LEU A 301 -13.97 -27.15 -14.99
N SER A 302 -13.15 -27.22 -13.94
CA SER A 302 -12.45 -26.05 -13.42
C SER A 302 -11.05 -26.36 -12.91
N LEU A 303 -10.11 -25.46 -13.16
CA LEU A 303 -8.75 -25.46 -12.67
C LEU A 303 -8.51 -24.18 -11.84
N ASN A 304 -7.97 -24.35 -10.63
CA ASN A 304 -7.67 -23.25 -9.72
C ASN A 304 -6.15 -23.03 -9.64
N LEU A 305 -5.68 -21.84 -9.99
CA LEU A 305 -4.30 -21.39 -9.87
C LEU A 305 -4.22 -20.29 -8.78
N PRO A 306 -3.60 -20.56 -7.61
CA PRO A 306 -3.46 -19.58 -6.54
C PRO A 306 -2.72 -18.32 -6.97
N LEU A 307 -3.09 -17.15 -6.45
CA LEU A 307 -2.45 -15.87 -6.71
C LEU A 307 -2.08 -15.18 -5.40
N VAL A 308 -1.06 -14.31 -5.46
CA VAL A 308 -0.75 -13.35 -4.39
C VAL A 308 -0.80 -11.95 -4.96
N ILE A 309 -1.58 -11.07 -4.33
CA ILE A 309 -1.63 -9.66 -4.70
C ILE A 309 -0.70 -8.90 -3.77
N GLY A 310 0.44 -8.47 -4.28
CA GLY A 310 1.46 -7.76 -3.53
C GLY A 310 1.32 -6.24 -3.59
N THR A 311 2.26 -5.55 -2.95
CA THR A 311 2.32 -4.08 -2.88
C THR A 311 3.55 -3.49 -3.55
N ILE A 312 4.60 -4.30 -3.79
CA ILE A 312 5.79 -3.89 -4.54
C ILE A 312 5.69 -4.50 -5.94
N PRO A 313 5.65 -3.66 -7.00
CA PRO A 313 5.48 -4.14 -8.38
C PRO A 313 6.71 -4.89 -8.89
N LEU A 314 6.50 -5.66 -9.96
CA LEU A 314 7.56 -6.42 -10.61
C LEU A 314 8.59 -5.43 -11.19
N HIS A 315 9.87 -5.64 -10.90
CA HIS A 315 10.90 -4.82 -11.52
C HIS A 315 11.02 -5.16 -13.02
N PRO A 316 10.83 -4.19 -13.93
CA PRO A 316 11.14 -4.40 -15.33
C PRO A 316 12.66 -4.52 -15.45
N PHE A 317 13.13 -5.77 -15.56
CA PHE A 317 14.51 -6.18 -15.86
C PHE A 317 15.54 -6.07 -14.71
N GLY A 318 16.04 -7.22 -14.26
CA GLY A 318 17.49 -7.49 -14.26
C GLY A 318 18.45 -6.75 -13.32
N SER A 319 18.01 -5.91 -12.38
CA SER A 319 18.93 -5.35 -11.38
C SER A 319 19.24 -6.39 -10.31
N ARG A 320 20.30 -7.16 -10.56
CA ARG A 320 21.03 -7.98 -9.59
C ARG A 320 21.59 -7.11 -8.45
N THR A 321 20.77 -6.62 -7.54
CA THR A 321 21.17 -6.23 -6.16
C THR A 321 19.90 -5.99 -5.32
N SER A 322 19.33 -7.05 -4.77
CA SER A 322 18.53 -6.93 -3.53
C SER A 322 19.14 -7.87 -2.51
N SER A 323 20.31 -7.48 -2.01
CA SER A 323 20.84 -8.02 -0.77
C SER A 323 19.93 -7.58 0.37
N VAL A 324 19.43 -8.58 1.09
CA VAL A 324 18.78 -8.46 2.40
C VAL A 324 19.71 -7.71 3.34
N SER A 325 19.45 -6.42 3.60
CA SER A 325 19.78 -5.69 4.83
C SER A 325 19.63 -4.17 4.61
N SER A 326 18.65 -3.57 5.27
CA SER A 326 18.76 -2.18 5.72
C SER A 326 18.79 -2.21 7.24
N GLN A 327 20.01 -2.34 7.76
CA GLN A 327 20.35 -2.03 9.14
C GLN A 327 20.41 -0.52 9.30
N CYS A 328 19.94 -0.07 10.46
CA CYS A 328 20.46 1.03 11.26
C CYS A 328 21.15 2.19 10.53
N SER A 329 20.49 3.34 10.61
CA SER A 329 21.17 4.60 10.91
C SER A 329 22.14 4.41 12.10
N MET A 330 23.44 4.68 11.88
CA MET A 330 24.27 5.61 12.66
C MET A 330 25.76 5.48 12.31
N SER A 331 26.36 6.64 11.99
CA SER A 331 27.74 7.04 12.29
C SER A 331 28.91 6.24 11.67
N TRP A 332 29.39 6.70 10.51
CA TRP A 332 30.77 6.47 10.07
C TRP A 332 31.63 7.71 10.35
N LEU A 333 32.40 7.65 11.44
CA LEU A 333 33.65 8.40 11.57
C LEU A 333 34.78 7.41 11.91
N SER A 334 35.90 7.61 11.22
CA SER A 334 37.25 7.10 11.50
C SER A 334 37.64 5.74 10.88
N MET A 335 38.24 5.75 9.68
CA MET A 335 39.69 5.50 9.45
C MET A 335 39.97 5.46 7.93
N GLY A 336 41.02 6.16 7.49
CA GLY A 336 41.17 6.66 6.11
C GLY A 336 42.00 5.86 5.11
N LEU A 337 41.88 6.29 3.85
CA LEU A 337 42.89 6.52 2.79
C LEU A 337 42.15 7.23 1.62
N PRO A 338 42.74 8.22 0.92
CA PRO A 338 42.00 8.99 -0.08
C PRO A 338 42.09 8.33 -1.46
N GLU A 339 41.04 7.65 -1.89
CA GLU A 339 40.87 7.33 -3.32
C GLU A 339 40.23 8.52 -4.03
N ARG A 340 40.98 9.09 -4.96
CA ARG A 340 40.62 10.27 -5.75
C ARG A 340 39.52 9.86 -6.74
N PRO A 341 38.33 10.50 -6.76
CA PRO A 341 37.31 10.17 -7.76
C PRO A 341 37.81 10.59 -9.15
N GLU A 342 37.83 9.65 -10.09
CA GLU A 342 38.14 9.89 -11.49
C GLU A 342 36.94 10.62 -12.15
N ALA A 343 37.20 11.72 -12.87
CA ALA A 343 36.14 12.52 -13.48
C ALA A 343 35.50 11.75 -14.65
N PRO A 344 34.18 11.90 -14.87
CA PRO A 344 33.51 11.28 -16.02
C PRO A 344 34.09 11.78 -17.36
N PRO A 345 34.04 10.95 -18.42
CA PRO A 345 34.60 11.29 -19.73
C PRO A 345 33.96 12.55 -20.34
N ASN A 346 34.76 13.27 -21.11
CA ASN A 346 34.38 14.52 -21.75
C ASN A 346 33.31 14.29 -22.85
N TYR A 347 32.22 15.06 -22.81
CA TYR A 347 31.08 14.94 -23.72
C TYR A 347 31.40 15.26 -25.20
N ALA A 348 32.61 15.75 -25.49
CA ALA A 348 33.08 16.04 -26.84
C ALA A 348 33.24 14.78 -27.73
N GLU A 349 33.20 13.57 -27.17
CA GLU A 349 33.37 12.32 -27.93
C GLU A 349 32.05 11.72 -28.46
N ILE A 350 30.89 12.37 -28.28
CA ILE A 350 29.56 11.80 -28.65
C ILE A 350 28.90 12.51 -29.85
N VAL A 351 29.65 13.27 -30.67
CA VAL A 351 29.11 13.84 -31.91
C VAL A 351 29.96 13.38 -33.09
N THR A 352 29.44 12.44 -33.87
CA THR A 352 30.04 12.03 -35.14
C THR A 352 29.87 13.14 -36.19
N ASP A 353 30.87 13.30 -37.06
CA ASP A 353 30.96 14.39 -38.05
C ASP A 353 29.75 14.50 -39.00
N GLU A 354 28.93 13.46 -39.12
CA GLU A 354 27.72 13.44 -39.95
C GLU A 354 26.64 14.44 -39.50
N GLN A 355 26.58 14.81 -38.21
CA GLN A 355 25.61 15.79 -37.71
C GLN A 355 26.01 17.26 -37.99
N ARG A 356 27.25 17.52 -38.42
CA ARG A 356 27.71 18.88 -38.79
C ARG A 356 27.25 19.29 -40.19
N GLN A 357 27.16 18.37 -41.14
CA GLN A 357 26.76 18.69 -42.52
C GLN A 357 25.26 19.01 -42.68
N GLY A 358 24.39 18.48 -41.81
CA GLY A 358 22.95 18.76 -41.87
C GLY A 358 22.56 20.21 -41.56
N ARG A 359 23.42 20.96 -40.87
CA ARG A 359 23.13 22.36 -40.48
C ARG A 359 23.38 23.39 -41.58
N LEU A 360 24.13 23.04 -42.63
CA LEU A 360 24.46 23.98 -43.71
C LEU A 360 23.41 24.02 -44.85
N TYR A 361 22.47 23.07 -44.89
CA TYR A 361 21.43 23.01 -45.93
C TYR A 361 20.10 23.68 -45.54
N ALA A 362 19.92 24.03 -44.26
CA ALA A 362 18.66 24.63 -43.78
C ALA A 362 18.57 26.16 -43.97
N SER A 363 19.63 26.82 -44.43
CA SER A 363 19.67 28.29 -44.57
C SER A 363 19.25 28.82 -45.95
N VAL A 364 18.81 27.96 -46.88
CA VAL A 364 18.43 28.35 -48.24
C VAL A 364 17.02 27.86 -48.58
N VAL A 365 15.99 28.26 -47.83
CA VAL A 365 14.61 28.45 -48.32
C VAL A 365 13.84 29.20 -47.22
N ARG A 366 13.62 30.51 -47.39
CA ARG A 366 12.40 31.20 -46.94
C ARG A 366 12.40 32.66 -47.39
N GLU A 367 11.94 32.88 -48.61
CA GLU A 367 11.30 34.14 -49.01
C GLU A 367 9.78 33.91 -49.02
N GLU A 368 9.05 34.92 -48.54
CA GLU A 368 7.61 35.15 -48.67
C GLU A 368 6.63 34.16 -48.01
N LEU A 369 5.97 34.59 -46.92
CA LEU A 369 4.51 34.78 -46.89
C LEU A 369 4.07 35.53 -45.60
N ASP A 370 3.15 36.46 -45.81
CA ASP A 370 2.60 37.48 -44.90
C ASP A 370 1.41 36.93 -44.07
N GLY A 371 1.26 37.32 -42.79
CA GLY A 371 0.02 37.11 -41.98
C GLY A 371 0.19 36.64 -40.50
N PRO A 372 -0.72 37.02 -39.57
CA PRO A 372 -0.32 37.37 -38.19
C PRO A 372 -0.61 36.33 -37.07
N LEU A 373 0.26 36.39 -36.04
CA LEU A 373 0.13 35.98 -34.63
C LEU A 373 -0.30 34.53 -34.32
N LEU A 374 0.69 33.67 -34.14
CA LEU A 374 0.61 32.47 -33.28
C LEU A 374 1.88 32.35 -32.44
N ALA A 375 1.67 32.00 -31.17
CA ALA A 375 2.61 32.14 -30.07
C ALA A 375 3.97 31.45 -30.26
N TYR A 376 4.99 32.21 -29.87
CA TYR A 376 6.41 31.89 -29.85
C TYR A 376 6.73 30.86 -28.75
N ILE A 377 6.50 29.57 -28.99
CA ILE A 377 7.07 28.52 -28.14
C ILE A 377 7.49 27.34 -29.01
N HIS A 378 8.56 27.50 -29.80
CA HIS A 378 9.16 26.34 -30.44
C HIS A 378 10.63 26.53 -30.82
N GLU A 379 11.51 26.91 -29.89
CA GLU A 379 12.95 27.02 -30.22
C GLU A 379 13.96 26.69 -29.10
N PHE A 380 13.58 25.96 -28.04
CA PHE A 380 14.53 25.55 -26.99
C PHE A 380 14.74 24.04 -26.82
N ARG A 381 14.42 23.21 -27.82
CA ARG A 381 14.57 21.75 -27.67
C ARG A 381 15.92 21.14 -28.06
N PHE A 382 16.90 21.92 -28.54
CA PHE A 382 18.19 21.35 -28.96
C PHE A 382 19.41 22.23 -28.68
N GLN A 383 19.42 22.97 -27.57
CA GLN A 383 20.67 23.55 -27.05
C GLN A 383 21.16 22.76 -25.84
N PRO A 384 22.45 22.38 -25.79
CA PRO A 384 23.01 21.82 -24.57
C PRO A 384 22.91 22.87 -23.45
N PRO A 385 22.71 22.44 -22.19
CA PRO A 385 22.67 23.37 -21.07
C PRO A 385 23.99 24.15 -20.98
N PRO A 386 23.96 25.41 -20.52
CA PRO A 386 25.17 26.21 -20.35
C PRO A 386 26.15 25.50 -19.42
N LEU A 387 27.45 25.63 -19.74
CA LEU A 387 28.54 25.08 -18.94
C LEU A 387 28.43 25.61 -17.51
N TYR A 388 28.53 24.69 -16.54
CA TYR A 388 28.59 25.04 -15.13
C TYR A 388 29.80 25.95 -14.90
N SER A 389 29.55 27.19 -14.47
CA SER A 389 30.57 28.11 -13.96
C SER A 389 30.50 28.05 -12.44
N GLU A 390 31.62 27.73 -11.77
CA GLU A 390 31.70 27.76 -10.31
C GLU A 390 31.73 29.20 -9.74
N ILE A 391 31.62 30.21 -10.60
CA ILE A 391 31.64 31.62 -10.25
C ILE A 391 30.21 32.15 -10.38
N ASP A 392 29.64 32.55 -9.25
CA ASP A 392 28.35 33.24 -9.18
C ASP A 392 28.41 34.54 -10.01
N PRO A 393 27.56 34.72 -11.05
CA PRO A 393 27.57 35.91 -11.87
C PRO A 393 27.04 37.17 -11.16
N ASN A 394 26.55 37.08 -9.91
CA ASN A 394 26.11 38.25 -9.16
C ASN A 394 26.52 38.21 -7.68
N PRO A 395 27.82 38.42 -7.35
CA PRO A 395 28.29 38.43 -5.97
C PRO A 395 27.82 39.70 -5.23
N ASP A 396 27.27 39.52 -4.02
CA ASP A 396 26.82 40.62 -3.15
C ASP A 396 28.00 41.53 -2.74
N HIS A 397 27.98 42.79 -3.20
CA HIS A 397 28.95 43.82 -2.84
C HIS A 397 28.54 44.54 -1.54
N SER A 398 29.01 44.04 -0.40
CA SER A 398 29.26 44.81 0.84
C SER A 398 30.04 43.90 1.79
N SER A 399 31.25 44.17 2.26
CA SER A 399 31.88 45.42 2.69
C SER A 399 33.39 45.22 2.74
N CYS A 400 34.17 46.18 2.23
CA CYS A 400 35.61 46.22 2.38
C CYS A 400 36.00 47.42 3.28
N ALA A 401 36.67 47.11 4.38
CA ALA A 401 37.69 47.92 5.07
C ALA A 401 38.32 46.97 6.12
N GLU A 402 39.49 46.37 5.87
CA GLU A 402 40.82 46.87 6.29
C GLU A 402 40.80 47.36 7.76
N GLU A 403 41.62 46.89 8.71
CA GLU A 403 43.04 46.54 8.63
C GLU A 403 43.49 45.91 9.97
N ARG A 404 44.60 45.13 9.92
CA ARG A 404 45.60 44.81 10.98
C ARG A 404 45.39 43.65 11.97
N ARG A 405 46.25 42.65 11.76
CA ARG A 405 46.80 41.70 12.74
C ARG A 405 47.64 42.42 13.82
N LEU A 406 47.59 41.93 15.06
CA LEU A 406 48.70 41.21 15.73
C LEU A 406 48.31 40.82 17.16
N ASP A 407 48.40 39.52 17.47
CA ASP A 407 48.43 38.95 18.81
C ASP A 407 49.70 39.39 19.57
N ALA A 408 49.57 39.70 20.86
CA ALA A 408 50.36 39.12 21.96
C ALA A 408 50.10 39.85 23.30
N CYS A 409 49.40 39.17 24.21
CA CYS A 409 49.63 39.26 25.66
C CYS A 409 51.07 38.81 25.97
N PRO A 410 51.75 39.26 27.06
CA PRO A 410 51.26 38.92 28.40
C PRO A 410 51.59 39.87 29.59
N SER A 411 50.84 39.66 30.66
CA SER A 411 51.23 39.75 32.08
C SER A 411 51.87 41.04 32.61
N ARG A 412 51.11 41.79 33.43
CA ARG A 412 51.34 41.87 34.88
C ARG A 412 50.07 42.31 35.61
#